data_AF-A0A0P8BNI9-F1
#
_entry.id   AF-A0A0P8BNI9-F1
#
_cell.length_a   1.000
_cell.length_b   1.000
_cell.length_c   1.000
_cell.angle_alpha   90.00
_cell.angle_beta   90.00
_cell.angle_gamma   90.00
#
_symmetry.space_group_name_H-M   'P 1'
#
loop_
_entity.id
_entity.type
_entity.pdbx_description
1 polymer ?
#
loop_
_entity_poly.entity_id
_entity_poly.type
_entity_poly.pdbx_seq_one_letter_code
_entity_poly.pdbx_strand_id
1 'polypeptide(L)'
;MTHSAARLGIGGPVGSGKTALIEGIVPMLMAQGIEVAVVTNDLLTTEDADRLKRKGFLPAERVIGVETGSCPHTAIREDPTMNQLAVQDLELLFPQLDLILIESGGDNLASTFSYELVDAYMFVIDVGAGDDIPRKNGPGFVQSDLAVVNKIDIAPYVGADLGLMRQQATQYRQGKPVVYTNCKTAEGLDEVVAFIQETLLFGRQMGQPSTQPSAQPPSTQQTSTQQTSTQQPAGQQPATENLIGSYS
;
A
#
# COMPACT_ATOMS: atom_id res chain seq x y z
N MET A 1 -0.31 -14.96 -21.11
CA MET A 1 0.07 -15.28 -19.73
C MET A 1 -0.89 -14.52 -18.85
N THR A 2 -1.61 -15.19 -17.95
CA THR A 2 -2.39 -14.51 -16.91
C THR A 2 -1.40 -13.79 -16.00
N HIS A 3 -1.54 -12.47 -15.88
CA HIS A 3 -0.79 -11.66 -14.94
C HIS A 3 -1.21 -12.07 -13.53
N SER A 4 -0.28 -12.57 -12.72
CA SER A 4 -0.51 -12.85 -11.30
C SER A 4 0.22 -11.76 -10.51
N ALA A 5 -0.42 -11.26 -9.45
CA ALA A 5 0.13 -10.20 -8.63
C ALA A 5 1.31 -10.71 -7.81
N ALA A 6 2.32 -9.89 -7.60
CA ALA A 6 3.38 -10.20 -6.67
C ALA A 6 2.81 -10.28 -5.23
N ARG A 7 3.33 -11.18 -4.41
CA ARG A 7 2.84 -11.43 -3.05
C ARG A 7 3.93 -11.11 -2.05
N LEU A 8 3.65 -10.20 -1.12
CA LEU A 8 4.61 -9.75 -0.11
C LEU A 8 4.09 -10.03 1.29
N GLY A 9 4.78 -10.91 2.01
CA GLY A 9 4.51 -11.17 3.42
C GLY A 9 5.02 -10.06 4.33
N ILE A 10 4.22 -9.64 5.30
CA ILE A 10 4.59 -8.67 6.33
C ILE A 10 4.41 -9.34 7.69
N GLY A 11 5.51 -9.81 8.27
CA GLY A 11 5.55 -10.53 9.54
C GLY A 11 6.13 -9.70 10.68
N GLY A 12 5.95 -10.16 11.91
CA GLY A 12 6.56 -9.53 13.08
C GLY A 12 5.76 -9.66 14.38
N PRO A 13 6.36 -9.27 15.52
CA PRO A 13 5.72 -9.27 16.83
C PRO A 13 4.41 -8.49 16.91
N VAL A 14 3.58 -8.88 17.89
CA VAL A 14 2.40 -8.12 18.27
C VAL A 14 2.81 -6.68 18.59
N GLY A 15 2.14 -5.71 17.98
CA GLY A 15 2.40 -4.30 18.23
C GLY A 15 3.66 -3.71 17.58
N SER A 16 4.42 -4.45 16.75
CA SER A 16 5.61 -3.90 16.07
C SER A 16 5.28 -2.82 15.03
N GLY A 17 4.02 -2.76 14.59
CA GLY A 17 3.51 -1.74 13.68
C GLY A 17 3.40 -2.17 12.23
N LYS A 18 3.18 -3.46 11.97
CA LYS A 18 2.91 -4.03 10.64
C LYS A 18 1.76 -3.32 9.91
N THR A 19 0.58 -3.23 10.51
CA THR A 19 -0.56 -2.48 9.96
C THR A 19 -0.23 -1.01 9.73
N ALA A 20 0.52 -0.37 10.64
CA ALA A 20 0.93 1.03 10.49
C ALA A 20 1.94 1.22 9.33
N LEU A 21 2.77 0.22 9.06
CA LEU A 21 3.65 0.19 7.90
C LEU A 21 2.81 0.11 6.62
N ILE A 22 1.82 -0.77 6.56
CA ILE A 22 0.86 -0.90 5.43
C ILE A 22 0.13 0.43 5.17
N GLU A 23 -0.40 1.04 6.23
CA GLU A 23 -1.07 2.36 6.16
C GLU A 23 -0.17 3.45 5.56
N GLY A 24 1.15 3.36 5.77
CA GLY A 24 2.12 4.33 5.24
C GLY A 24 2.55 4.04 3.81
N ILE A 25 2.85 2.78 3.47
CA ILE A 25 3.43 2.42 2.18
C ILE A 25 2.39 2.27 1.06
N VAL A 26 1.15 1.84 1.37
CA VAL A 26 0.15 1.60 0.31
C VAL A 26 -0.22 2.89 -0.44
N PRO A 27 -0.50 4.03 0.22
CA PRO A 27 -0.74 5.28 -0.50
C PRO A 27 0.44 5.70 -1.37
N MET A 28 1.67 5.46 -0.93
CA MET A 28 2.88 5.78 -1.70
C MET A 28 3.00 4.91 -2.96
N LEU A 29 2.72 3.61 -2.86
CA LEU A 29 2.70 2.68 -3.99
C LEU A 29 1.60 3.04 -5.00
N MET A 30 0.40 3.34 -4.51
CA MET A 30 -0.73 3.73 -5.36
C MET A 30 -0.46 5.05 -6.11
N ALA A 31 0.23 6.01 -5.47
CA ALA A 31 0.64 7.26 -6.12
C ALA A 31 1.61 7.02 -7.30
N GLN A 32 2.27 5.86 -7.35
CA GLN A 32 3.13 5.42 -8.44
C GLN A 32 2.38 4.56 -9.49
N GLY A 33 1.06 4.41 -9.36
CA GLY A 33 0.23 3.63 -10.27
C GLY A 33 0.29 2.11 -10.03
N ILE A 34 0.70 1.68 -8.82
CA ILE A 34 0.69 0.27 -8.43
C ILE A 34 -0.69 -0.08 -7.87
N GLU A 35 -1.31 -1.11 -8.43
CA GLU A 35 -2.59 -1.66 -8.00
C GLU A 35 -2.37 -2.64 -6.85
N VAL A 36 -2.79 -2.24 -5.64
CA VAL A 36 -2.54 -2.99 -4.40
C VAL A 36 -3.83 -3.55 -3.81
N ALA A 37 -3.73 -4.74 -3.20
CA ALA A 37 -4.71 -5.29 -2.26
C ALA A 37 -4.01 -5.80 -0.99
N VAL A 38 -4.78 -6.01 0.08
CA VAL A 38 -4.27 -6.43 1.38
C VAL A 38 -5.08 -7.58 1.93
N VAL A 39 -4.38 -8.61 2.43
CA VAL A 39 -4.92 -9.68 3.25
C VAL A 39 -4.34 -9.53 4.65
N THR A 40 -5.18 -9.35 5.66
CA THR A 40 -4.75 -9.29 7.06
C THR A 40 -5.14 -10.57 7.79
N ASN A 41 -4.26 -11.07 8.65
CA ASN A 41 -4.52 -12.25 9.48
C ASN A 41 -4.66 -11.83 10.93
N ASP A 42 -5.76 -12.24 11.56
CA ASP A 42 -6.01 -12.07 12.98
C ASP A 42 -6.51 -13.38 13.59
N LEU A 43 -6.27 -13.60 14.89
CA LEU A 43 -6.58 -14.90 15.50
C LEU A 43 -8.08 -15.17 15.60
N LEU A 44 -8.85 -14.17 16.07
CA LEU A 44 -10.28 -14.29 16.39
C LEU A 44 -11.10 -13.04 15.98
N THR A 45 -10.49 -12.12 15.23
CA THR A 45 -11.08 -10.82 14.92
C THR A 45 -10.74 -10.41 13.48
N THR A 46 -11.30 -9.29 13.03
CA THR A 46 -10.96 -8.63 11.76
C THR A 46 -10.52 -7.18 12.00
N GLU A 47 -9.95 -6.90 13.17
CA GLU A 47 -9.64 -5.54 13.63
C GLU A 47 -8.69 -4.82 12.70
N ASP A 48 -7.65 -5.51 12.22
CA ASP A 48 -6.67 -4.92 11.29
C ASP A 48 -7.30 -4.65 9.91
N ALA A 49 -8.11 -5.56 9.38
CA ALA A 49 -8.86 -5.33 8.14
C ALA A 49 -9.80 -4.11 8.26
N ASP A 50 -10.58 -4.05 9.34
CA ASP A 50 -11.53 -2.95 9.59
C ASP A 50 -10.83 -1.62 9.84
N ARG A 51 -9.64 -1.66 10.45
CA ARG A 51 -8.78 -0.49 10.60
C ARG A 51 -8.34 0.04 9.23
N LEU A 52 -7.85 -0.83 8.34
CA LEU A 52 -7.43 -0.43 7.00
C LEU A 52 -8.61 0.11 6.16
N LYS A 53 -9.76 -0.56 6.21
CA LYS A 53 -11.00 -0.11 5.52
C LYS A 53 -11.42 1.29 5.98
N ARG A 54 -11.37 1.56 7.29
CA ARG A 54 -11.70 2.89 7.85
C ARG A 54 -10.75 4.00 7.42
N LYS A 55 -9.50 3.70 7.09
CA LYS A 55 -8.55 4.69 6.56
C LYS A 55 -8.92 5.17 5.16
N GLY A 56 -9.61 4.34 4.38
CA GLY A 56 -10.21 4.73 3.11
C GLY A 56 -9.25 5.00 1.96
N PHE A 57 -7.97 4.62 2.08
CA PHE A 57 -7.01 4.74 0.97
C PHE A 57 -7.13 3.60 -0.05
N LEU A 58 -7.76 2.47 0.33
CA LEU A 58 -8.13 1.37 -0.57
C LEU A 58 -9.66 1.18 -0.58
N PRO A 59 -10.25 0.73 -1.70
CA PRO A 59 -11.59 0.16 -1.72
C PRO A 59 -11.70 -0.96 -0.69
N ALA A 60 -12.83 -1.04 0.03
CA ALA A 60 -12.99 -2.01 1.11
C ALA A 60 -12.92 -3.46 0.62
N GLU A 61 -13.30 -3.69 -0.64
CA GLU A 61 -13.28 -4.97 -1.33
C GLU A 61 -11.86 -5.47 -1.62
N ARG A 62 -10.85 -4.58 -1.57
CA ARG A 62 -9.43 -4.94 -1.71
C ARG A 62 -8.75 -5.25 -0.37
N VAL A 63 -9.53 -5.28 0.73
CA VAL A 63 -9.03 -5.60 2.06
C VAL A 63 -9.80 -6.81 2.60
N ILE A 64 -9.14 -7.97 2.63
CA ILE A 64 -9.70 -9.20 3.17
C ILE A 64 -9.11 -9.46 4.56
N GLY A 65 -9.98 -9.72 5.54
CA GLY A 65 -9.57 -10.21 6.85
C GLY A 65 -9.73 -11.73 6.92
N VAL A 66 -8.67 -12.43 7.28
CA VAL A 66 -8.64 -13.88 7.51
C VAL A 66 -8.57 -14.12 9.01
N GLU A 67 -9.61 -14.74 9.55
CA GLU A 67 -9.62 -15.24 10.93
C GLU A 67 -8.93 -16.60 10.96
N THR A 68 -7.73 -16.67 11.53
CA THR A 68 -6.89 -17.87 11.43
C THR A 68 -7.38 -19.03 12.32
N GLY A 69 -8.07 -18.71 13.42
CA GLY A 69 -8.56 -19.69 14.42
C GLY A 69 -7.46 -20.52 15.08
N SER A 70 -6.20 -20.24 14.79
CA SER A 70 -5.00 -21.02 15.15
C SER A 70 -3.76 -20.13 15.18
N CYS A 71 -2.65 -20.65 15.71
CA CYS A 71 -1.40 -19.88 15.84
C CYS A 71 -1.03 -19.17 14.52
N PRO A 72 -0.68 -17.87 14.54
CA PRO A 72 -0.49 -17.07 13.33
C PRO A 72 0.50 -17.69 12.33
N HIS A 73 1.58 -18.31 12.81
CA HIS A 73 2.56 -18.98 11.94
C HIS A 73 1.96 -20.09 11.07
N THR A 74 0.95 -20.83 11.56
CA THR A 74 0.29 -21.88 10.80
C THR A 74 -0.32 -21.31 9.52
N ALA A 75 -1.07 -20.21 9.64
CA ALA A 75 -1.79 -19.60 8.52
C ALA A 75 -0.87 -18.98 7.45
N ILE A 76 0.41 -18.77 7.73
CA ILE A 76 1.37 -18.18 6.79
C ILE A 76 2.48 -19.14 6.36
N ARG A 77 2.58 -20.32 6.99
CA ARG A 77 3.68 -21.27 6.76
C ARG A 77 3.24 -22.72 6.66
N GLU A 78 2.71 -23.29 7.74
CA GLU A 78 2.40 -24.73 7.77
C GLU A 78 1.15 -25.10 6.97
N ASP A 79 0.13 -24.23 6.99
CA ASP A 79 -1.11 -24.38 6.23
C ASP A 79 -1.59 -23.00 5.73
N PRO A 80 -0.99 -22.49 4.64
CA PRO A 80 -1.34 -21.18 4.10
C PRO A 80 -2.63 -21.18 3.26
N THR A 81 -3.41 -22.26 3.27
CA THR A 81 -4.55 -22.47 2.35
C THR A 81 -5.55 -21.31 2.38
N MET A 82 -5.92 -20.81 3.57
CA MET A 82 -6.88 -19.69 3.68
C MET A 82 -6.35 -18.40 3.05
N ASN A 83 -5.06 -18.11 3.22
CA ASN A 83 -4.44 -16.95 2.58
C ASN A 83 -4.31 -17.15 1.06
N GLN A 84 -3.99 -18.37 0.59
CA GLN A 84 -3.94 -18.68 -0.84
C GLN A 84 -5.30 -18.52 -1.51
N LEU A 85 -6.39 -18.95 -0.86
CA LEU A 85 -7.75 -18.73 -1.36
C LEU A 85 -8.11 -17.24 -1.39
N ALA A 86 -7.80 -16.48 -0.34
CA ALA A 86 -8.03 -15.03 -0.31
C ALA A 86 -7.26 -14.30 -1.42
N VAL A 87 -6.01 -14.69 -1.68
CA VAL A 87 -5.20 -14.18 -2.79
C VAL A 87 -5.87 -14.50 -4.13
N GLN A 88 -6.29 -15.75 -4.33
CA GLN A 88 -6.94 -16.17 -5.57
C GLN A 88 -8.25 -15.40 -5.83
N ASP A 89 -9.07 -15.20 -4.79
CA ASP A 89 -10.31 -14.43 -4.89
C ASP A 89 -10.04 -12.96 -5.29
N LEU A 90 -9.00 -12.35 -4.71
CA LEU A 90 -8.58 -10.99 -5.07
C LEU A 90 -8.10 -10.90 -6.52
N GLU A 91 -7.30 -11.84 -7.00
CA GLU A 91 -6.84 -11.87 -8.40
C GLU A 91 -7.98 -12.07 -9.40
N LEU A 92 -9.00 -12.87 -9.04
CA LEU A 92 -10.19 -13.05 -9.86
C LEU A 92 -11.07 -11.80 -9.91
N LEU A 93 -11.23 -11.10 -8.78
CA LEU A 93 -12.04 -9.88 -8.70
C LEU A 93 -11.33 -8.65 -9.28
N PHE A 94 -10.01 -8.61 -9.16
CA PHE A 94 -9.17 -7.47 -9.56
C PHE A 94 -7.97 -7.96 -10.41
N PRO A 95 -8.20 -8.32 -11.69
CA PRO A 95 -7.16 -8.87 -12.56
C PRO A 95 -6.02 -7.88 -12.88
N GLN A 96 -6.18 -6.60 -12.54
CA GLN A 96 -5.17 -5.56 -12.68
C GLN A 96 -4.20 -5.46 -11.49
N LEU A 97 -4.38 -6.25 -10.43
CA LEU A 97 -3.51 -6.19 -9.24
C LEU A 97 -2.05 -6.47 -9.60
N ASP A 98 -1.18 -5.68 -9.00
CA ASP A 98 0.28 -5.77 -9.12
C ASP A 98 0.91 -6.38 -7.89
N LEU A 99 0.31 -6.08 -6.73
CA LEU A 99 0.86 -6.42 -5.43
C LEU A 99 -0.27 -6.78 -4.47
N ILE A 100 -0.13 -7.91 -3.80
CA ILE A 100 -0.96 -8.30 -2.66
C ILE A 100 -0.06 -8.36 -1.43
N LEU A 101 -0.37 -7.52 -0.45
CA LEU A 101 0.29 -7.52 0.86
C LEU A 101 -0.42 -8.51 1.78
N ILE A 102 0.35 -9.37 2.44
CA ILE A 102 -0.19 -10.37 3.38
C ILE A 102 0.38 -10.08 4.76
N GLU A 103 -0.42 -9.44 5.61
CA GLU A 103 -0.06 -9.18 7.01
C GLU A 103 -0.31 -10.43 7.85
N SER A 104 0.71 -10.90 8.56
CA SER A 104 0.54 -11.97 9.54
C SER A 104 -0.14 -11.46 10.81
N GLY A 105 -0.77 -12.36 11.56
CA GLY A 105 -1.03 -12.09 12.98
C GLY A 105 0.29 -11.83 13.71
N GLY A 106 0.26 -11.08 14.81
CA GLY A 106 1.46 -10.83 15.61
C GLY A 106 2.01 -12.11 16.24
N ASP A 107 3.29 -12.42 16.03
CA ASP A 107 3.93 -13.64 16.53
C ASP A 107 5.39 -13.41 16.91
N ASN A 108 6.01 -14.37 17.57
CA ASN A 108 7.39 -14.30 18.03
C ASN A 108 8.43 -14.24 16.88
N LEU A 109 9.69 -14.00 17.24
CA LEU A 109 10.79 -13.83 16.28
C LEU A 109 11.10 -15.07 15.42
N ALA A 110 10.51 -16.23 15.73
CA ALA A 110 10.65 -17.46 14.95
C ALA A 110 9.65 -17.58 13.78
N SER A 111 8.70 -16.65 13.68
CA SER A 111 7.70 -16.65 12.61
C SER A 111 8.34 -16.29 11.26
N THR A 112 8.08 -17.12 10.25
CA THR A 112 8.54 -16.94 8.87
C THR A 112 7.39 -17.25 7.93
N PHE A 113 7.43 -16.73 6.69
CA PHE A 113 6.45 -17.09 5.67
C PHE A 113 6.90 -18.33 4.87
N SER A 114 5.94 -19.10 4.38
CA SER A 114 6.19 -20.07 3.30
C SER A 114 6.30 -19.32 1.97
N TYR A 115 7.33 -19.63 1.17
CA TYR A 115 7.47 -19.11 -0.19
C TYR A 115 6.45 -19.70 -1.18
N GLU A 116 5.66 -20.69 -0.77
CA GLU A 116 4.49 -21.10 -1.54
C GLU A 116 3.37 -20.04 -1.45
N LEU A 117 3.34 -19.26 -0.36
CA LEU A 117 2.38 -18.19 -0.15
C LEU A 117 2.86 -16.82 -0.66
N VAL A 118 4.15 -16.51 -0.51
CA VAL A 118 4.72 -15.18 -0.83
C VAL A 118 5.94 -15.29 -1.72
N ASP A 119 6.22 -14.23 -2.49
CA ASP A 119 7.39 -14.15 -3.36
C ASP A 119 8.58 -13.49 -2.64
N ALA A 120 8.29 -12.66 -1.64
CA ALA A 120 9.24 -12.15 -0.65
C ALA A 120 8.52 -11.90 0.68
N TYR A 121 9.26 -11.73 1.78
CA TYR A 121 8.69 -11.21 3.02
C TYR A 121 9.60 -10.25 3.76
N MET A 122 8.96 -9.30 4.44
CA MET A 122 9.59 -8.41 5.40
C MET A 122 9.23 -8.80 6.83
N PHE A 123 10.14 -8.48 7.75
CA PHE A 123 9.93 -8.74 9.17
C PHE A 123 10.08 -7.44 9.97
N VAL A 124 8.98 -7.01 10.61
CA VAL A 124 8.88 -5.76 11.35
C VAL A 124 9.09 -6.01 12.82
N ILE A 125 10.15 -5.45 13.37
CA ILE A 125 10.39 -5.32 14.81
C ILE A 125 10.24 -3.84 15.21
N ASP A 126 10.14 -3.55 16.50
CA ASP A 126 10.13 -2.18 16.98
C ASP A 126 11.09 -1.95 18.13
N VAL A 127 11.54 -0.71 18.25
CA VAL A 127 12.49 -0.27 19.28
C VAL A 127 11.97 -0.47 20.70
N GLY A 128 10.64 -0.44 20.90
CA GLY A 128 10.02 -0.67 22.19
C GLY A 128 10.25 -2.08 22.76
N ALA A 129 10.61 -3.05 21.91
CA ALA A 129 10.94 -4.40 22.33
C ALA A 129 12.39 -4.55 22.84
N GLY A 130 13.21 -3.50 22.75
CA GLY A 130 14.60 -3.44 23.20
C GLY A 130 15.62 -3.47 22.05
N ASP A 131 16.81 -2.89 22.29
CA ASP A 131 17.91 -2.90 21.32
C ASP A 131 18.61 -4.27 21.19
N ASP A 132 18.24 -5.24 22.02
CA ASP A 132 18.77 -6.60 22.03
C ASP A 132 18.11 -7.54 21.02
N ILE A 133 17.01 -7.12 20.39
CA ILE A 133 16.25 -7.94 19.44
C ILE A 133 17.12 -8.53 18.33
N PRO A 134 18.04 -7.80 17.67
CA PRO A 134 18.94 -8.40 16.68
C PRO A 134 19.78 -9.56 17.21
N ARG A 135 20.22 -9.49 18.48
CA ARG A 135 21.03 -10.54 19.14
C ARG A 135 20.25 -11.80 19.45
N LYS A 136 18.92 -11.71 19.55
CA LYS A 136 18.04 -12.87 19.76
C LYS A 136 17.99 -13.80 18.56
N ASN A 137 18.51 -13.37 17.40
CA ASN A 137 18.79 -14.22 16.23
C ASN A 137 17.58 -15.05 15.76
N GLY A 138 16.37 -14.49 15.88
CA GLY A 138 15.15 -15.18 15.46
C GLY A 138 15.08 -15.27 13.93
N PRO A 139 14.70 -16.43 13.36
CA PRO A 139 14.75 -16.65 11.92
C PRO A 139 13.85 -15.69 11.13
N GLY A 140 12.72 -15.24 11.68
CA GLY A 140 11.90 -14.22 11.03
C GLY A 140 12.69 -12.94 10.74
N PHE A 141 13.42 -12.46 11.74
CA PHE A 141 14.28 -11.29 11.59
C PHE A 141 15.56 -11.56 10.80
N VAL A 142 16.17 -12.75 10.88
CA VAL A 142 17.47 -13.02 10.23
C VAL A 142 17.29 -13.40 8.76
N GLN A 143 16.23 -14.13 8.44
CA GLN A 143 16.05 -14.74 7.13
C GLN A 143 15.23 -13.88 6.18
N SER A 144 14.39 -12.95 6.67
CA SER A 144 13.56 -12.09 5.82
C SER A 144 14.36 -11.35 4.76
N ASP A 145 13.72 -11.10 3.62
CA ASP A 145 14.31 -10.37 2.51
C ASP A 145 14.58 -8.91 2.92
N LEU A 146 13.67 -8.33 3.70
CA LEU A 146 13.84 -7.04 4.37
C LEU A 146 13.54 -7.13 5.87
N ALA A 147 14.35 -6.50 6.71
CA ALA A 147 13.97 -6.24 8.10
C ALA A 147 13.61 -4.77 8.27
N VAL A 148 12.54 -4.51 9.03
CA VAL A 148 12.09 -3.15 9.36
C VAL A 148 12.20 -2.97 10.86
N VAL A 149 12.92 -1.93 11.28
CA VAL A 149 13.02 -1.50 12.68
C VAL A 149 12.18 -0.25 12.85
N ASN A 150 10.96 -0.42 13.35
CA ASN A 150 9.98 0.65 13.48
C ASN A 150 10.06 1.36 14.84
N LYS A 151 9.40 2.52 14.92
CA LYS A 151 9.29 3.38 16.11
C LYS A 151 10.66 3.89 16.59
N ILE A 152 11.52 4.30 15.66
CA ILE A 152 12.84 4.85 16.03
C ILE A 152 12.74 6.12 16.89
N ASP A 153 11.62 6.84 16.81
CA ASP A 153 11.31 8.00 17.63
C ASP A 153 11.27 7.71 19.13
N ILE A 154 10.97 6.47 19.53
CA ILE A 154 10.83 6.15 20.95
C ILE A 154 12.13 5.70 21.63
N ALA A 155 13.23 5.55 20.89
CA ALA A 155 14.51 5.08 21.43
C ALA A 155 14.97 5.83 22.70
N PRO A 156 14.88 7.18 22.78
CA PRO A 156 15.29 7.92 23.98
C PRO A 156 14.44 7.60 25.22
N TYR A 157 13.19 7.15 25.05
CA TYR A 157 12.27 6.90 26.16
C TYR A 157 12.38 5.47 26.70
N VAL A 158 12.90 4.54 25.90
CA VAL A 158 13.07 3.12 26.29
C VAL A 158 14.53 2.75 26.53
N GLY A 159 15.45 3.71 26.40
CA GLY A 159 16.88 3.50 26.63
C GLY A 159 17.56 2.61 25.58
N ALA A 160 17.04 2.60 24.35
CA ALA A 160 17.58 1.80 23.26
C ALA A 160 18.67 2.57 22.49
N ASP A 161 19.79 1.90 22.21
CA ASP A 161 20.86 2.44 21.37
C ASP A 161 20.63 2.07 19.89
N LEU A 162 20.13 3.03 19.10
CA LEU A 162 19.91 2.85 17.66
C LEU A 162 21.21 2.60 16.87
N GLY A 163 22.33 3.15 17.32
CA GLY A 163 23.63 2.95 16.68
C GLY A 163 24.10 1.50 16.85
N LEU A 164 24.02 0.99 18.08
CA LEU A 164 24.30 -0.42 18.39
C LEU A 164 23.36 -1.35 17.61
N MET A 165 22.06 -1.01 17.58
CA MET A 165 21.06 -1.79 16.89
C MET A 165 21.33 -1.85 15.37
N ARG A 166 21.77 -0.75 14.74
CA ARG A 166 22.20 -0.70 13.32
C ARG A 166 23.39 -1.60 13.05
N GLN A 167 24.41 -1.51 13.88
CA GLN A 167 25.61 -2.34 13.75
C GLN A 167 25.26 -3.83 13.88
N GLN A 168 24.49 -4.20 14.91
CA GLN A 168 24.15 -5.58 15.18
C GLN A 168 23.17 -6.15 14.16
N ALA A 169 22.14 -5.40 13.76
CA ALA A 169 21.20 -5.85 12.74
C ALA A 169 21.93 -6.25 11.44
N THR A 170 22.86 -5.41 10.98
CA THR A 170 23.67 -5.69 9.80
C THR A 170 24.54 -6.95 9.98
N GLN A 171 25.16 -7.11 11.15
CA GLN A 171 26.00 -8.27 11.46
C GLN A 171 25.19 -9.58 11.50
N TYR A 172 24.10 -9.62 12.27
CA TYR A 172 23.29 -10.84 12.45
C TYR A 172 22.53 -11.21 11.17
N ARG A 173 22.20 -10.23 10.33
CA ARG A 173 21.57 -10.46 9.01
C ARG A 173 22.57 -10.67 7.88
N GLN A 174 23.87 -10.76 8.16
CA GLN A 174 24.91 -11.02 7.17
C GLN A 174 24.87 -10.03 5.98
N GLY A 175 24.57 -8.76 6.26
CA GLY A 175 24.48 -7.71 5.26
C GLY A 175 23.16 -7.64 4.48
N LYS A 176 22.16 -8.50 4.76
CA LYS A 176 20.81 -8.32 4.20
C LYS A 176 20.19 -6.98 4.64
N PRO A 177 19.34 -6.36 3.81
CA PRO A 177 18.89 -4.99 4.05
C PRO A 177 18.06 -4.86 5.34
N VAL A 178 18.21 -3.71 5.98
CA VAL A 178 17.50 -3.29 7.19
C VAL A 178 17.12 -1.83 7.04
N VAL A 179 15.83 -1.53 7.16
CA VAL A 179 15.32 -0.15 7.10
C VAL A 179 14.81 0.26 8.46
N TYR A 180 15.08 1.50 8.84
CA TYR A 180 14.72 2.08 10.13
C TYR A 180 13.62 3.07 9.91
N THR A 181 12.47 2.87 10.54
CA THR A 181 11.26 3.63 10.23
C THR A 181 10.64 4.29 11.45
N ASN A 182 9.98 5.40 11.16
CA ASN A 182 8.92 5.94 11.99
C ASN A 182 7.66 6.07 11.13
N CYS A 183 6.77 5.07 11.21
CA CYS A 183 5.53 5.09 10.42
C CYS A 183 4.61 6.29 10.77
N LYS A 184 4.78 6.97 11.91
CA LYS A 184 3.99 8.17 12.23
C LYS A 184 4.41 9.39 11.42
N THR A 185 5.70 9.51 11.10
CA THR A 185 6.27 10.64 10.35
C THR A 185 6.62 10.29 8.91
N ALA A 186 6.36 9.03 8.51
CA ALA A 186 6.76 8.44 7.25
C ALA A 186 8.29 8.35 7.02
N GLU A 187 9.10 8.54 8.07
CA GLU A 187 10.56 8.39 7.97
C GLU A 187 10.91 6.94 7.62
N GLY A 188 11.76 6.78 6.60
CA GLY A 188 12.25 5.49 6.08
C GLY A 188 11.23 4.69 5.26
N LEU A 189 10.01 5.19 5.06
CA LEU A 189 9.01 4.47 4.26
C LEU A 189 9.32 4.46 2.76
N ASP A 190 10.02 5.48 2.28
CA ASP A 190 10.55 5.56 0.92
C ASP A 190 11.55 4.43 0.62
N GLU A 191 12.43 4.10 1.57
CA GLU A 191 13.34 2.96 1.44
C GLU A 191 12.60 1.61 1.40
N VAL A 192 11.50 1.47 2.17
CA VAL A 192 10.64 0.26 2.11
C VAL A 192 9.96 0.16 0.75
N VAL A 193 9.40 1.26 0.23
CA VAL A 193 8.76 1.29 -1.09
C VAL A 193 9.77 0.96 -2.19
N ALA A 194 10.99 1.52 -2.12
CA ALA A 194 12.07 1.23 -3.05
C ALA A 194 12.40 -0.26 -3.06
N PHE A 195 12.54 -0.89 -1.89
CA PHE A 195 12.75 -2.34 -1.79
C PHE A 195 11.65 -3.14 -2.49
N ILE A 196 10.37 -2.78 -2.32
CA ILE A 196 9.24 -3.46 -2.97
C ILE A 196 9.34 -3.35 -4.48
N GLN A 197 9.60 -2.15 -5.00
CA GLN A 197 9.73 -1.92 -6.44
C GLN A 197 10.91 -2.70 -7.02
N GLU A 198 12.06 -2.64 -6.35
CA GLU A 198 13.30 -3.29 -6.76
C GLU A 198 13.28 -4.81 -6.60
N THR A 199 12.45 -5.38 -5.74
CA THR A 199 12.47 -6.84 -5.46
C THR A 199 11.32 -7.58 -6.12
N LEU A 200 10.15 -6.94 -6.25
CA LEU A 200 8.92 -7.62 -6.65
C LEU A 200 8.31 -7.10 -7.95
N LEU A 201 8.56 -5.85 -8.31
CA LEU A 201 7.85 -5.17 -9.41
C LEU A 201 8.75 -4.90 -10.63
N PHE A 202 9.76 -5.75 -10.85
CA PHE A 202 10.69 -5.63 -11.97
C PHE A 202 9.96 -5.53 -13.32
N GLY A 203 10.35 -4.54 -14.14
CA GLY A 203 9.98 -4.51 -15.56
C GLY A 203 8.75 -3.68 -15.93
N ARG A 204 8.04 -3.05 -14.99
CA ARG A 204 7.17 -1.92 -15.35
C ARG A 204 8.00 -0.66 -15.51
N GLN A 205 8.33 -0.32 -16.76
CA GLN A 205 8.45 1.10 -17.09
C GLN A 205 7.17 1.78 -16.62
N MET A 206 7.27 2.81 -15.78
CA MET A 206 6.12 3.61 -15.36
C MET A 206 5.30 3.98 -16.59
N GLY A 207 4.17 3.31 -16.78
CA GLY A 207 3.25 3.58 -17.86
C GLY A 207 2.76 5.00 -17.70
N GLN A 208 2.93 5.80 -18.75
CA GLN A 208 2.35 7.14 -18.84
C GLN A 208 0.87 7.10 -18.43
N PRO A 209 0.36 8.15 -17.77
CA PRO A 209 -1.03 8.21 -17.35
C PRO A 209 -1.93 7.88 -18.54
N SER A 210 -2.81 6.91 -18.35
CA SER A 210 -3.80 6.47 -19.33
C SER A 210 -4.72 7.64 -19.66
N THR A 211 -4.38 8.39 -20.71
CA THR A 211 -5.32 9.31 -21.35
C THR A 211 -6.39 8.44 -22.00
N GLN A 212 -7.51 8.24 -21.31
CA GLN A 212 -8.74 7.80 -21.96
C GLN A 212 -9.03 8.76 -23.12
N PRO A 213 -9.40 8.27 -24.31
CA PRO A 213 -9.85 9.16 -25.38
C PRO A 213 -11.15 9.81 -24.92
N SER A 214 -11.13 11.14 -24.76
CA SER A 214 -12.33 11.93 -24.56
C SER A 214 -13.32 11.62 -25.68
N ALA A 215 -14.50 11.10 -25.33
CA ALA A 215 -15.59 10.90 -26.26
C ALA A 215 -15.87 12.21 -27.01
N GLN A 216 -15.77 12.17 -28.35
CA GLN A 216 -16.15 13.29 -29.19
C GLN A 216 -17.66 13.56 -29.02
N PRO A 217 -18.09 14.83 -28.89
CA PRO A 217 -19.50 15.15 -28.90
C PRO A 217 -20.09 14.89 -30.31
N PRO A 218 -21.37 14.51 -30.41
CA PRO A 218 -21.98 14.14 -31.67
C PRO A 218 -22.07 15.33 -32.63
N SER A 219 -21.72 15.08 -33.89
CA SER A 219 -21.81 16.02 -35.00
C SER A 219 -23.26 16.45 -35.24
N THR A 220 -23.50 17.76 -35.23
CA THR A 220 -24.79 18.38 -35.55
C THR A 220 -25.05 18.21 -37.05
N GLN A 221 -26.12 17.48 -37.41
CA GLN A 221 -26.62 17.43 -38.79
C GLN A 221 -27.24 18.80 -39.13
N GLN A 222 -26.66 19.50 -40.09
CA GLN A 222 -27.28 20.67 -40.73
C GLN A 222 -28.36 20.20 -41.69
N THR A 223 -29.63 20.39 -41.31
CA THR A 223 -30.75 20.37 -42.24
C THR A 223 -30.81 21.71 -42.98
N SER A 224 -30.71 21.63 -44.30
CA SER A 224 -30.87 22.73 -45.24
C SER A 224 -32.35 23.01 -45.47
N THR A 225 -32.83 24.19 -45.07
CA THR A 225 -34.10 24.75 -45.51
C THR A 225 -33.85 26.05 -46.28
N GLN A 226 -34.10 26.00 -47.58
CA GLN A 226 -34.28 27.16 -48.45
C GLN A 226 -35.71 27.70 -48.28
N GLN A 227 -35.87 29.03 -48.14
CA GLN A 227 -36.99 29.86 -48.64
C GLN A 227 -36.74 31.32 -48.21
N THR A 228 -36.25 32.16 -49.13
CA THR A 228 -36.99 33.20 -49.89
C THR A 228 -37.58 34.36 -49.06
N SER A 229 -36.87 35.50 -49.13
CA SER A 229 -37.33 36.89 -49.31
C SER A 229 -38.59 37.39 -48.59
N THR A 230 -38.45 38.45 -47.79
CA THR A 230 -39.00 39.80 -48.08
C THR A 230 -38.59 40.85 -47.02
N GLN A 231 -38.14 42.00 -47.52
CA GLN A 231 -38.36 43.39 -47.07
C GLN A 231 -37.84 43.92 -45.70
N GLN A 232 -36.99 44.95 -45.85
CA GLN A 232 -36.58 46.06 -44.96
C GLN A 232 -37.77 46.94 -44.46
N PRO A 233 -37.60 48.02 -43.64
CA PRO A 233 -36.40 48.53 -42.91
C PRO A 233 -36.67 49.11 -41.48
N ALA A 234 -35.57 49.60 -40.87
CA ALA A 234 -35.43 50.79 -40.01
C ALA A 234 -35.82 50.75 -38.51
N GLY A 235 -34.91 51.24 -37.65
CA GLY A 235 -35.26 51.77 -36.34
C GLY A 235 -34.15 51.80 -35.26
N GLN A 236 -33.43 52.92 -35.19
CA GLN A 236 -33.00 53.62 -33.96
C GLN A 236 -31.98 52.97 -32.96
N GLN A 237 -30.79 53.57 -32.93
CA GLN A 237 -29.95 53.85 -31.73
C GLN A 237 -30.65 54.86 -30.79
N PRO A 238 -30.07 55.29 -29.63
CA PRO A 238 -29.11 54.69 -28.67
C PRO A 238 -29.56 54.95 -27.19
N ALA A 239 -28.77 54.55 -26.17
CA ALA A 239 -28.62 55.20 -24.82
C ALA A 239 -27.95 54.21 -23.84
N THR A 240 -26.72 54.47 -23.32
CA THR A 240 -26.39 55.10 -22.00
C THR A 240 -26.98 54.33 -20.81
N GLU A 241 -26.28 53.88 -19.76
CA GLU A 241 -25.40 54.54 -18.76
C GLU A 241 -24.90 53.39 -17.82
N ASN A 242 -23.61 53.28 -17.49
CA ASN A 242 -22.93 53.75 -16.26
C ASN A 242 -23.46 53.30 -14.88
N LEU A 243 -22.49 53.13 -13.95
CA LEU A 243 -22.49 52.90 -12.48
C LEU A 243 -22.18 51.44 -12.09
N ILE A 244 -20.96 51.06 -11.69
CA ILE A 244 -20.09 51.48 -10.56
C ILE A 244 -20.71 51.20 -9.19
N GLY A 245 -19.99 50.37 -8.41
CA GLY A 245 -19.99 50.32 -6.94
C GLY A 245 -20.70 49.09 -6.37
N SER A 246 -20.25 48.46 -5.28
CA SER A 246 -19.07 48.60 -4.42
C SER A 246 -19.14 47.48 -3.39
N TYR A 247 -17.97 47.02 -2.96
CA TYR A 247 -17.62 46.37 -1.69
C TYR A 247 -18.72 46.15 -0.63
N SER A 248 -18.82 44.91 -0.15
CA SER A 248 -18.52 44.51 1.24
C SER A 248 -18.22 43.01 1.28
#